data_AF-Q2KIW7-F1
#
_entry.id   AF-Q2KIW7-F1
#
_cell.length_a   1.000
_cell.length_b   1.000
_cell.length_c   1.000
_cell.angle_alpha   90.00
_cell.angle_beta   90.00
_cell.angle_gamma   90.00
#
_symmetry.space_group_name_H-M   'P 1'
#
loop_
_entity.id
_entity.type
_entity.pdbx_description
1 polymer ?
#
loop_
_entity_poly.entity_id
_entity_poly.type
_entity_poly.pdbx_seq_one_letter_code
_entity_poly.pdbx_strand_id
1 'polypeptide(L)'
;MTRTSLKKKVFSCCVLIFLLFAIICVWKEKKKGNYYEFLKLQNKEYQVLQGLEKLAVSSSSQPVSSSSTHNPQRNIQALGGPKAKLKATFQVWDKDSSSKNLAPRLQTIRKNYLNMNKYKVTYKGPGPGVKFSAEALLCHLRDHVNISMIEATDFPFNTSDWEGYLPQEDIRTKAGPWGRCAVVSSAGSLKSSRLGREIDDHDAVLRFNGAPTVKFQQDVGTKTTIRLVNSQRLSDAFSRGNSVSALFAGKLHK
;
A
#
# COMPACT_ATOMS: atom_id res chain seq x y z
N MET A 1 42.47 23.09 -51.94
CA MET A 1 41.13 22.65 -51.47
C MET A 1 40.73 23.54 -50.30
N THR A 2 39.76 24.43 -50.51
CA THR A 2 39.58 25.67 -49.73
C THR A 2 38.88 25.46 -48.38
N ARG A 3 39.34 26.21 -47.36
CA ARG A 3 38.84 26.30 -45.95
C ARG A 3 37.32 26.50 -45.82
N THR A 4 36.66 26.94 -46.88
CA THR A 4 35.21 27.13 -47.00
C THR A 4 34.44 25.81 -47.16
N SER A 5 35.04 24.77 -47.76
CA SER A 5 34.39 23.46 -47.94
C SER A 5 34.29 22.66 -46.63
N LEU A 6 35.27 22.82 -45.73
CA LEU A 6 35.29 22.13 -44.44
C LEU A 6 34.24 22.72 -43.47
N LYS A 7 34.09 24.05 -43.44
CA LYS A 7 33.05 24.72 -42.64
C LYS A 7 31.63 24.32 -43.09
N LYS A 8 31.40 24.18 -44.40
CA LYS A 8 30.11 23.70 -44.95
C LYS A 8 29.82 22.24 -44.54
N LYS A 9 30.83 21.38 -44.55
CA LYS A 9 30.69 19.98 -44.09
C LYS A 9 30.41 19.88 -42.59
N VAL A 10 31.09 20.68 -41.76
CA VAL A 10 30.85 20.72 -40.30
C VAL A 10 29.45 21.26 -40.00
N PHE A 11 29.02 22.33 -40.67
CA PHE A 11 27.67 22.87 -40.51
C PHE A 11 26.60 21.85 -40.92
N SER A 12 26.78 21.17 -42.04
CA SER A 12 25.89 20.08 -42.48
C SER A 12 25.81 18.94 -41.45
N CYS A 13 26.94 18.54 -40.87
CA CYS A 13 26.99 17.50 -39.84
C CYS A 13 26.28 17.92 -38.55
N CYS A 14 26.48 19.17 -38.09
CA CYS A 14 25.79 19.70 -36.91
C CYS A 14 24.27 19.76 -37.11
N VAL A 15 23.81 20.15 -38.30
CA VAL A 15 22.37 20.18 -38.64
C VAL A 15 21.79 18.76 -38.63
N LEU A 16 22.49 17.77 -39.19
CA LEU A 16 22.04 16.37 -39.17
C LEU A 16 21.94 15.79 -37.75
N ILE A 17 22.90 16.11 -36.87
CA ILE A 17 22.87 15.68 -35.47
C ILE A 17 21.69 16.31 -34.72
N PHE A 18 21.42 17.59 -34.94
CA PHE A 18 20.27 18.28 -34.33
C PHE A 18 18.94 17.68 -34.80
N LEU A 19 18.80 17.38 -36.10
CA LEU A 19 17.61 16.76 -36.64
C LEU A 19 17.38 15.35 -36.07
N LEU A 20 18.43 14.55 -35.94
CA LEU A 20 18.34 13.22 -35.30
C LEU A 20 17.93 13.33 -33.82
N PHE A 21 18.50 14.28 -33.08
CA PHE A 21 18.12 14.52 -31.68
C PHE A 21 16.65 14.97 -31.57
N ALA A 22 16.19 15.88 -32.43
CA ALA A 22 14.81 16.33 -32.47
C ALA A 22 13.84 15.18 -32.78
N ILE A 23 14.18 14.29 -33.74
CA ILE A 23 13.38 13.09 -34.06
C ILE A 23 13.30 12.16 -32.85
N ILE A 24 14.41 11.93 -32.14
CA ILE A 24 14.43 11.09 -30.93
C ILE A 24 13.58 11.71 -29.82
N CYS A 25 13.66 13.03 -29.62
CA CYS A 25 12.85 13.76 -28.64
C CYS A 25 11.36 13.67 -28.95
N VAL A 26 10.98 13.89 -30.22
CA VAL A 26 9.58 13.78 -30.67
C VAL A 26 9.08 12.33 -30.58
N TRP A 27 9.91 11.34 -30.88
CA TRP A 27 9.55 9.93 -30.73
C TRP A 27 9.34 9.54 -29.25
N LYS A 28 10.16 10.10 -28.35
CA LYS A 28 10.01 9.91 -26.89
C LYS A 28 8.75 10.58 -26.34
N GLU A 29 8.40 11.76 -26.82
CA GLU A 29 7.13 12.43 -26.52
C GLU A 29 5.93 11.63 -27.04
N LYS A 30 5.97 11.15 -28.30
CA LYS A 30 4.91 10.31 -28.88
C LYS A 30 4.69 9.00 -28.10
N LYS A 31 5.77 8.39 -27.58
CA LYS A 31 5.69 7.19 -26.73
C LYS A 31 5.07 7.48 -25.36
N LYS A 32 5.29 8.67 -24.77
CA LYS A 32 4.56 9.11 -23.57
C LYS A 32 3.08 9.36 -23.87
N GLY A 33 2.76 10.00 -24.98
CA GLY A 33 1.38 10.23 -25.43
C GLY A 33 0.57 8.94 -25.56
N ASN A 34 1.13 7.91 -26.21
CA ASN A 34 0.50 6.59 -26.34
C ASN A 34 0.29 5.89 -24.98
N TYR A 35 1.16 6.11 -24.00
CA TYR A 35 0.99 5.56 -22.65
C TYR A 35 -0.19 6.20 -21.91
N TYR A 36 -0.41 7.51 -22.07
CA TYR A 36 -1.56 8.22 -21.51
C TYR A 36 -2.87 7.86 -22.23
N GLU A 37 -2.83 7.66 -23.55
CA GLU A 37 -3.97 7.21 -24.36
C GLU A 37 -4.40 5.79 -23.99
N PHE A 38 -3.44 4.86 -23.80
CA PHE A 38 -3.71 3.49 -23.33
C PHE A 38 -4.37 3.45 -21.94
N LEU A 39 -3.88 4.25 -20.98
CA LEU A 39 -4.50 4.38 -19.66
C LEU A 39 -5.91 4.96 -19.72
N LYS A 40 -6.16 5.88 -20.67
CA LYS A 40 -7.49 6.48 -20.88
C LYS A 40 -8.46 5.49 -21.52
N LEU A 41 -7.99 4.61 -22.42
CA LEU A 41 -8.78 3.52 -23.00
C LEU A 41 -9.17 2.47 -21.94
N GLN A 42 -8.21 2.01 -21.12
CA GLN A 42 -8.51 1.07 -20.02
C GLN A 42 -9.52 1.65 -19.03
N ASN A 43 -9.43 2.96 -18.74
CA ASN A 43 -10.38 3.61 -17.83
C ASN A 43 -11.78 3.74 -18.45
N LYS A 44 -11.89 4.00 -19.77
CA LYS A 44 -13.18 4.00 -20.48
C LYS A 44 -13.81 2.60 -20.52
N GLU A 45 -13.02 1.57 -20.79
CA GLU A 45 -13.49 0.17 -20.82
C GLU A 45 -13.99 -0.29 -19.43
N TYR A 46 -13.29 0.11 -18.36
CA TYR A 46 -13.73 -0.12 -16.98
C TYR A 46 -15.04 0.59 -16.62
N GLN A 47 -15.24 1.82 -17.09
CA GLN A 47 -16.48 2.57 -16.84
C GLN A 47 -17.68 2.02 -17.63
N VAL A 48 -17.45 1.51 -18.85
CA VAL A 48 -18.48 0.83 -19.65
C VAL A 48 -18.89 -0.49 -18.99
N LEU A 49 -17.93 -1.27 -18.49
CA LEU A 49 -18.19 -2.51 -17.75
C LEU A 49 -19.01 -2.25 -16.46
N GLN A 50 -18.70 -1.18 -15.71
CA GLN A 50 -19.51 -0.78 -14.55
C GLN A 50 -20.92 -0.31 -14.91
N GLY A 51 -21.11 0.30 -16.09
CA GLY A 51 -22.43 0.69 -16.60
C GLY A 51 -23.30 -0.51 -16.96
N LEU A 52 -22.72 -1.54 -17.59
CA LEU A 52 -23.40 -2.78 -17.94
C LEU A 52 -23.77 -3.62 -16.70
N GLU A 53 -22.91 -3.64 -15.68
CA GLU A 53 -23.16 -4.35 -14.42
C GLU A 53 -24.31 -3.70 -13.61
N LYS A 54 -24.44 -2.35 -13.66
CA LYS A 54 -25.57 -1.64 -13.05
C LYS A 54 -26.93 -1.92 -13.71
N LEU A 55 -26.95 -2.21 -15.00
CA LEU A 55 -28.17 -2.57 -15.73
C LEU A 55 -28.62 -4.01 -15.43
N ALA A 56 -27.68 -4.92 -15.13
CA ALA A 56 -28.00 -6.29 -14.75
C ALA A 56 -28.60 -6.40 -13.33
N VAL A 57 -28.25 -5.48 -12.43
CA VAL A 57 -28.68 -5.52 -11.01
C VAL A 57 -30.10 -4.97 -10.81
N SER A 58 -30.65 -4.14 -11.71
CA SER A 58 -32.02 -3.62 -11.54
C SER A 58 -33.13 -4.59 -11.99
N SER A 59 -32.81 -5.80 -12.46
CA SER A 59 -33.80 -6.76 -12.99
C SER A 59 -34.21 -7.89 -12.02
N SER A 60 -33.77 -7.91 -10.77
CA SER A 60 -34.28 -8.92 -9.82
C SER A 60 -34.49 -8.36 -8.42
N SER A 61 -35.74 -7.99 -8.14
CA SER A 61 -36.21 -7.77 -6.76
C SER A 61 -37.68 -8.15 -6.63
N GLN A 62 -37.97 -9.30 -6.02
CA GLN A 62 -39.04 -9.48 -5.04
C GLN A 62 -38.82 -10.78 -4.24
N PRO A 63 -39.20 -10.84 -2.94
CA PRO A 63 -38.99 -11.99 -2.04
C PRO A 63 -40.30 -12.76 -1.75
N VAL A 64 -40.24 -14.08 -1.57
CA VAL A 64 -41.33 -14.86 -0.94
C VAL A 64 -40.76 -15.98 -0.06
N SER A 65 -41.37 -16.11 1.11
CA SER A 65 -41.06 -17.03 2.21
C SER A 65 -41.85 -18.34 2.12
N SER A 66 -41.41 -19.32 2.93
CA SER A 66 -42.14 -20.46 3.51
C SER A 66 -42.37 -21.76 2.72
N SER A 67 -41.74 -22.82 3.25
CA SER A 67 -42.21 -24.21 3.49
C SER A 67 -43.20 -24.90 2.54
N SER A 68 -42.79 -26.05 1.98
CA SER A 68 -43.46 -27.35 2.21
C SER A 68 -42.75 -28.49 1.47
N THR A 69 -42.81 -29.67 2.09
CA THR A 69 -42.33 -31.00 1.71
C THR A 69 -42.74 -31.51 0.33
N HIS A 70 -41.82 -32.18 -0.39
CA HIS A 70 -42.08 -33.47 -1.06
C HIS A 70 -40.78 -34.18 -1.45
N ASN A 71 -40.66 -35.43 -0.99
CA ASN A 71 -39.67 -36.43 -1.39
C ASN A 71 -40.05 -36.97 -2.79
N PRO A 72 -39.09 -37.43 -3.61
CA PRO A 72 -39.00 -38.89 -3.74
C PRO A 72 -37.57 -39.42 -3.78
N GLN A 73 -37.42 -40.59 -3.15
CA GLN A 73 -36.26 -41.46 -3.17
C GLN A 73 -35.64 -41.63 -4.57
N ARG A 74 -34.32 -41.46 -4.64
CA ARG A 74 -33.51 -42.29 -5.52
C ARG A 74 -32.28 -42.79 -4.78
N ASN A 75 -32.33 -44.09 -4.54
CA ASN A 75 -31.36 -44.95 -3.90
C ASN A 75 -30.08 -45.01 -4.75
N ILE A 76 -28.95 -44.52 -4.24
CA ILE A 76 -27.62 -45.02 -4.64
C ILE A 76 -26.87 -45.38 -3.37
N GLN A 77 -26.52 -46.65 -3.31
CA GLN A 77 -25.90 -47.38 -2.22
C GLN A 77 -24.68 -46.66 -1.64
N ALA A 78 -24.63 -46.68 -0.30
CA ALA A 78 -23.45 -46.36 0.47
C ALA A 78 -22.33 -47.38 0.15
N LEU A 79 -21.28 -46.91 -0.51
CA LEU A 79 -19.98 -47.56 -0.47
C LEU A 79 -19.16 -46.82 0.60
N GLY A 80 -19.19 -47.36 1.83
CA GLY A 80 -18.41 -46.89 2.96
C GLY A 80 -16.93 -47.17 2.75
N GLY A 81 -16.21 -46.23 2.13
CA GLY A 81 -14.76 -46.09 2.28
C GLY A 81 -14.45 -45.04 3.35
N PRO A 82 -13.30 -45.12 4.05
CA PRO A 82 -12.88 -44.04 4.93
C PRO A 82 -12.79 -42.77 4.10
N LYS A 83 -13.65 -41.78 4.37
CA LYS A 83 -13.50 -40.44 3.81
C LYS A 83 -12.19 -39.87 4.36
N ALA A 84 -11.10 -40.13 3.65
CA ALA A 84 -9.86 -39.41 3.84
C ALA A 84 -10.23 -37.93 3.75
N LYS A 85 -10.10 -37.22 4.87
CA LYS A 85 -10.31 -35.77 4.94
C LYS A 85 -9.31 -35.17 3.94
N LEU A 86 -9.78 -34.83 2.75
CA LEU A 86 -8.94 -34.24 1.71
C LEU A 86 -8.38 -32.95 2.32
N LYS A 87 -7.10 -32.97 2.68
CA LYS A 87 -6.44 -31.83 3.30
C LYS A 87 -6.40 -30.74 2.24
N ALA A 88 -7.15 -29.67 2.45
CA ALA A 88 -7.20 -28.56 1.51
C ALA A 88 -5.78 -27.98 1.38
N THR A 89 -5.23 -28.03 0.16
CA THR A 89 -3.95 -27.40 -0.16
C THR A 89 -4.26 -26.00 -0.68
N PHE A 90 -3.94 -24.99 0.13
CA PHE A 90 -4.04 -23.58 -0.26
C PHE A 90 -2.71 -22.90 0.04
N GLN A 91 -2.39 -21.88 -0.77
CA GLN A 91 -1.15 -21.12 -0.63
C GLN A 91 -1.39 -19.92 0.28
N VAL A 92 -0.56 -19.77 1.30
CA VAL A 92 -0.48 -18.60 2.17
C VAL A 92 0.92 -18.00 2.08
N TRP A 93 1.14 -16.87 2.75
CA TRP A 93 2.45 -16.24 2.78
C TRP A 93 3.53 -17.22 3.26
N ASP A 94 4.59 -17.33 2.47
CA ASP A 94 5.75 -18.16 2.82
C ASP A 94 6.68 -17.37 3.76
N LYS A 95 6.85 -17.87 4.98
CA LYS A 95 7.71 -17.28 6.01
C LYS A 95 9.19 -17.22 5.60
N ASP A 96 9.61 -18.09 4.69
CA ASP A 96 10.99 -18.20 4.21
C ASP A 96 11.20 -17.47 2.86
N SER A 97 10.26 -16.61 2.47
CA SER A 97 10.33 -15.77 1.27
C SER A 97 11.64 -14.96 1.22
N SER A 98 12.34 -15.04 0.09
CA SER A 98 13.63 -14.38 -0.15
C SER A 98 13.60 -13.50 -1.40
N SER A 99 14.66 -12.73 -1.64
CA SER A 99 14.80 -11.96 -2.88
C SER A 99 14.81 -12.82 -4.15
N LYS A 100 15.11 -14.12 -4.04
CA LYS A 100 15.09 -15.04 -5.19
C LYS A 100 13.65 -15.37 -5.62
N ASN A 101 12.68 -15.27 -4.72
CA ASN A 101 11.26 -15.56 -4.97
C ASN A 101 10.54 -14.38 -5.65
N LEU A 102 11.16 -13.20 -5.73
CA LEU A 102 10.57 -12.01 -6.34
C LEU A 102 10.61 -12.07 -7.87
N ALA A 103 9.64 -11.42 -8.53
CA ALA A 103 9.70 -11.18 -9.97
C ALA A 103 10.99 -10.42 -10.35
N PRO A 104 11.63 -10.70 -11.51
CA PRO A 104 12.92 -10.12 -11.88
C PRO A 104 12.99 -8.59 -11.79
N ARG A 105 11.91 -7.90 -12.16
CA ARG A 105 11.80 -6.43 -12.02
C ARG A 105 11.99 -5.97 -10.57
N LEU A 106 11.37 -6.66 -9.61
CA LEU A 106 11.47 -6.31 -8.19
C LEU A 106 12.83 -6.66 -7.59
N GLN A 107 13.48 -7.72 -8.10
CA GLN A 107 14.86 -8.05 -7.73
C GLN A 107 15.82 -6.90 -8.09
N THR A 108 15.69 -6.34 -9.29
CA THR A 108 16.48 -5.18 -9.73
C THR A 108 16.21 -3.95 -8.89
N ILE A 109 14.94 -3.65 -8.60
CA ILE A 109 14.57 -2.53 -7.73
C ILE A 109 15.20 -2.68 -6.33
N ARG A 110 15.13 -3.88 -5.73
CA ARG A 110 15.77 -4.16 -4.43
C ARG A 110 17.28 -3.91 -4.48
N LYS A 111 17.97 -4.42 -5.52
CA LYS A 111 19.42 -4.19 -5.70
C LYS A 111 19.75 -2.70 -5.79
N ASN A 112 18.95 -1.94 -6.52
CA ASN A 112 19.14 -0.49 -6.63
C ASN A 112 18.98 0.21 -5.28
N TYR A 113 17.97 -0.16 -4.47
CA TYR A 113 17.82 0.41 -3.12
C TYR A 113 19.01 0.12 -2.20
N LEU A 114 19.56 -1.09 -2.27
CA LEU A 114 20.76 -1.45 -1.50
C LEU A 114 21.98 -0.63 -1.95
N ASN A 115 22.19 -0.49 -3.26
CA ASN A 115 23.31 0.28 -3.81
C ASN A 115 23.20 1.78 -3.51
N MET A 116 21.99 2.34 -3.57
CA MET A 116 21.78 3.77 -3.25
C MET A 116 22.10 4.09 -1.79
N ASN A 117 21.86 3.14 -0.87
CA ASN A 117 22.00 3.29 0.57
C ASN A 117 21.59 4.70 1.07
N LYS A 118 20.37 5.13 0.71
CA LYS A 118 19.89 6.51 0.90
C LYS A 118 20.07 7.03 2.33
N TYR A 119 19.96 6.14 3.30
CA TYR A 119 20.03 6.45 4.73
C TYR A 119 21.41 6.14 5.35
N LYS A 120 22.42 5.85 4.53
CA LYS A 120 23.80 5.54 4.95
C LYS A 120 23.87 4.46 6.03
N VAL A 121 23.06 3.42 5.86
CA VAL A 121 22.97 2.30 6.80
C VAL A 121 24.27 1.50 6.75
N THR A 122 24.90 1.33 7.92
CA THR A 122 25.98 0.39 8.15
C THR A 122 25.56 -0.51 9.30
N TYR A 123 25.03 -1.69 8.97
CA TYR A 123 24.55 -2.62 9.97
C TYR A 123 25.72 -3.29 10.71
N LYS A 124 25.81 -3.06 12.02
CA LYS A 124 26.86 -3.63 12.90
C LYS A 124 26.31 -4.61 13.94
N GLY A 125 25.03 -4.97 13.83
CA GLY A 125 24.39 -5.92 14.74
C GLY A 125 24.77 -7.38 14.45
N PRO A 126 24.13 -8.34 15.15
CA PRO A 126 24.31 -9.77 14.89
C PRO A 126 24.07 -10.10 13.41
N GLY A 127 24.95 -10.90 12.80
CA GLY A 127 24.88 -11.20 11.36
C GLY A 127 23.50 -11.69 10.88
N PRO A 128 23.16 -11.50 9.59
CA PRO A 128 21.83 -11.85 9.08
C PRO A 128 21.55 -13.35 9.22
N GLY A 129 20.29 -13.71 9.47
CA GLY A 129 19.85 -15.12 9.54
C GLY A 129 19.75 -15.71 10.96
N VAL A 130 19.85 -14.88 12.01
CA VAL A 130 19.51 -15.30 13.37
C VAL A 130 18.06 -15.79 13.42
N LYS A 131 17.86 -16.98 13.99
CA LYS A 131 16.54 -17.58 14.18
C LYS A 131 16.06 -17.35 15.61
N PHE A 132 14.80 -16.96 15.75
CA PHE A 132 14.12 -16.81 17.03
C PHE A 132 12.89 -17.72 17.08
N SER A 133 12.50 -18.17 18.28
CA SER A 133 11.12 -18.62 18.49
C SER A 133 10.17 -17.41 18.41
N ALA A 134 8.87 -17.66 18.24
CA ALA A 134 7.89 -16.58 18.18
C ALA A 134 7.89 -15.77 19.49
N GLU A 135 7.91 -16.44 20.64
CA GLU A 135 7.88 -15.83 21.96
C GLU A 135 9.15 -15.00 22.22
N ALA A 136 10.32 -15.54 21.87
CA ALA A 136 11.59 -14.85 22.04
C ALA A 136 11.67 -13.61 21.15
N LEU A 137 11.19 -13.69 19.90
CA LEU A 137 11.15 -12.56 18.98
C LEU A 137 10.22 -11.45 19.49
N LEU A 138 9.06 -11.81 20.03
CA LEU A 138 8.11 -10.84 20.58
C LEU A 138 8.69 -10.09 21.78
N CYS A 139 9.33 -10.80 22.72
CA CYS A 139 10.06 -10.15 23.82
C CYS A 139 11.20 -9.26 23.29
N HIS A 140 11.98 -9.75 22.33
CA HIS A 140 13.06 -8.97 21.74
C HIS A 140 12.55 -7.66 21.11
N LEU A 141 11.46 -7.71 20.34
CA LEU A 141 10.83 -6.53 19.75
C LEU A 141 10.31 -5.55 20.81
N ARG A 142 9.64 -6.06 21.86
CA ARG A 142 9.15 -5.22 22.97
C ARG A 142 10.30 -4.47 23.66
N ASP A 143 11.41 -5.15 23.89
CA ASP A 143 12.50 -4.62 24.72
C ASP A 143 13.47 -3.73 23.91
N HIS A 144 13.54 -3.88 22.58
CA HIS A 144 14.51 -3.18 21.72
C HIS A 144 13.90 -2.16 20.75
N VAL A 145 12.57 -2.10 20.62
CA VAL A 145 11.89 -1.10 19.79
C VAL A 145 11.19 -0.09 20.68
N ASN A 146 11.79 1.09 20.85
CA ASN A 146 11.15 2.17 21.61
C ASN A 146 10.04 2.83 20.78
N ILE A 147 8.81 2.74 21.27
CA ILE A 147 7.64 3.41 20.69
C ILE A 147 7.37 4.66 21.52
N SER A 148 7.87 5.80 21.06
CA SER A 148 7.71 7.12 21.69
C SER A 148 7.52 8.22 20.64
N MET A 149 6.76 9.25 21.00
CA MET A 149 6.57 10.45 20.18
C MET A 149 7.56 11.54 20.58
N ILE A 150 7.76 12.53 19.71
CA ILE A 150 8.48 13.76 20.06
C ILE A 150 7.67 14.52 21.13
N GLU A 151 8.36 14.98 22.16
CA GLU A 151 7.84 15.73 23.30
C GLU A 151 8.39 17.16 23.28
N ALA A 152 7.72 18.07 23.98
CA ALA A 152 8.15 19.47 24.09
C ALA A 152 9.51 19.64 24.80
N THR A 153 9.99 18.61 25.49
CA THR A 153 11.30 18.60 26.16
C THR A 153 12.45 18.26 25.21
N ASP A 154 12.18 17.69 24.03
CA ASP A 154 13.23 17.33 23.08
C ASP A 154 13.70 18.56 22.32
N PHE A 155 15.01 18.72 22.18
CA PHE A 155 15.57 19.74 21.30
C PHE A 155 15.36 19.36 19.81
N PRO A 156 14.96 20.30 18.92
CA PRO A 156 14.73 21.73 19.13
C PRO A 156 13.27 22.11 19.44
N PHE A 157 12.42 21.16 19.82
CA PHE A 157 10.99 21.39 20.10
C PHE A 157 10.72 22.07 21.45
N ASN A 158 11.77 22.30 22.24
CA ASN A 158 11.75 23.05 23.49
C ASN A 158 11.98 24.57 23.31
N THR A 159 12.09 25.06 22.07
CA THR A 159 12.26 26.50 21.78
C THR A 159 10.91 27.22 21.63
N SER A 160 10.93 28.55 21.73
CA SER A 160 9.73 29.40 21.57
C SER A 160 9.02 29.22 20.23
N ASP A 161 9.75 28.87 19.17
CA ASP A 161 9.18 28.65 17.83
C ASP A 161 8.23 27.45 17.78
N TRP A 162 8.37 26.51 18.73
CA TRP A 162 7.57 25.28 18.82
C TRP A 162 6.54 25.30 19.96
N GLU A 163 6.45 26.41 20.70
CA GLU A 163 5.55 26.53 21.84
C GLU A 163 4.09 26.33 21.41
N GLY A 164 3.38 25.44 22.10
CA GLY A 164 1.97 25.14 21.84
C GLY A 164 1.67 24.26 20.62
N TYR A 165 2.66 23.86 19.82
CA TYR A 165 2.41 22.99 18.65
C TYR A 165 2.28 21.51 18.99
N LEU A 166 3.05 21.02 19.98
CA LEU A 166 3.02 19.62 20.37
C LEU A 166 1.90 19.33 21.38
N PRO A 167 1.31 18.12 21.36
CA PRO A 167 0.38 17.69 22.38
C PRO A 167 1.02 17.72 23.77
N GLN A 168 0.26 18.19 24.77
CA GLN A 168 0.71 18.23 26.17
C GLN A 168 0.68 16.86 26.85
N GLU A 169 -0.18 15.96 26.37
CA GLU A 169 -0.34 14.62 26.94
C GLU A 169 0.31 13.56 26.03
N ASP A 170 0.89 12.54 26.66
CA ASP A 170 1.46 11.39 25.96
C ASP A 170 0.38 10.58 25.22
N ILE A 171 0.76 10.00 24.07
CA ILE A 171 -0.14 9.20 23.25
C ILE A 171 -0.71 8.00 24.02
N ARG A 172 0.04 7.39 24.94
CA ARG A 172 -0.40 6.26 25.77
C ARG A 172 -1.52 6.65 26.71
N THR A 173 -1.62 7.92 27.09
CA THR A 173 -2.71 8.47 27.91
C THR A 173 -3.94 8.78 27.05
N LYS A 174 -3.74 9.31 25.84
CA LYS A 174 -4.86 9.66 24.92
C LYS A 174 -5.43 8.48 24.15
N ALA A 175 -4.63 7.43 23.92
CA ALA A 175 -4.95 6.32 23.02
C ALA A 175 -4.74 4.97 23.72
N GLY A 176 -5.79 4.51 24.40
CA GLY A 176 -5.83 3.23 25.09
C GLY A 176 -5.57 3.33 26.60
N PRO A 177 -5.26 2.20 27.26
CA PRO A 177 -5.09 0.87 26.69
C PRO A 177 -6.41 0.29 26.15
N TRP A 178 -6.32 -0.49 25.07
CA TRP A 178 -7.47 -1.16 24.43
C TRP A 178 -7.30 -2.68 24.50
N GLY A 179 -8.42 -3.41 24.45
CA GLY A 179 -8.40 -4.87 24.44
C GLY A 179 -8.16 -5.43 23.04
N ARG A 180 -9.04 -5.08 22.09
CA ARG A 180 -8.99 -5.56 20.70
C ARG A 180 -8.74 -4.40 19.74
N CYS A 181 -7.71 -4.52 18.91
CA CYS A 181 -7.34 -3.52 17.91
C CYS A 181 -7.29 -4.13 16.51
N ALA A 182 -7.69 -3.36 15.49
CA ALA A 182 -7.55 -3.74 14.08
C ALA A 182 -6.58 -2.81 13.36
N VAL A 183 -5.67 -3.38 12.57
CA VAL A 183 -4.77 -2.65 11.67
C VAL A 183 -5.22 -2.89 10.23
N VAL A 184 -5.67 -1.84 9.56
CA VAL A 184 -6.24 -1.95 8.21
C VAL A 184 -5.20 -1.50 7.19
N SER A 185 -4.64 -2.45 6.44
CA SER A 185 -3.75 -2.14 5.31
C SER A 185 -4.48 -1.35 4.22
N SER A 186 -3.74 -0.77 3.28
CA SER A 186 -4.32 -0.08 2.11
C SER A 186 -4.27 -0.95 0.84
N ALA A 187 -4.22 -2.27 0.99
CA ALA A 187 -4.12 -3.21 -0.13
C ALA A 187 -5.43 -3.31 -0.92
N GLY A 188 -5.34 -3.44 -2.25
CA GLY A 188 -6.51 -3.62 -3.11
C GLY A 188 -7.27 -4.93 -2.89
N SER A 189 -6.64 -5.92 -2.23
CA SER A 189 -7.26 -7.20 -1.86
C SER A 189 -8.38 -7.06 -0.82
N LEU A 190 -8.54 -5.90 -0.18
CA LEU A 190 -9.68 -5.64 0.70
C LEU A 190 -10.98 -5.43 -0.07
N LYS A 191 -10.93 -5.08 -1.37
CA LYS A 191 -12.13 -4.89 -2.18
C LYS A 191 -12.97 -6.17 -2.21
N SER A 192 -14.26 -6.03 -1.93
CA SER A 192 -15.24 -7.12 -1.84
C SER A 192 -14.97 -8.17 -0.75
N SER A 193 -14.07 -7.88 0.19
CA SER A 193 -13.78 -8.78 1.33
C SER A 193 -14.92 -8.82 2.35
N ARG A 194 -15.76 -7.77 2.41
CA ARG A 194 -16.83 -7.60 3.40
C ARG A 194 -16.36 -7.62 4.86
N LEU A 195 -15.09 -7.30 5.12
CA LEU A 195 -14.51 -7.28 6.47
C LEU A 195 -14.95 -6.08 7.32
N GLY A 196 -15.73 -5.15 6.77
CA GLY A 196 -15.99 -3.87 7.42
C GLY A 196 -16.64 -3.97 8.80
N ARG A 197 -17.57 -4.91 8.99
CA ARG A 197 -18.20 -5.15 10.29
C ARG A 197 -17.22 -5.72 11.31
N GLU A 198 -16.46 -6.74 10.92
CA GLU A 198 -15.44 -7.37 11.77
C GLU A 198 -14.37 -6.35 12.20
N ILE A 199 -13.96 -5.46 11.30
CA ILE A 199 -13.02 -4.37 11.60
C ILE A 199 -13.63 -3.42 12.63
N ASP A 200 -14.88 -2.98 12.43
CA ASP A 200 -15.55 -2.02 13.32
C ASP A 200 -15.87 -2.61 14.71
N ASP A 201 -15.91 -3.94 14.86
CA ASP A 201 -16.10 -4.64 16.14
C ASP A 201 -14.87 -4.57 17.08
N HIS A 202 -13.79 -3.87 16.70
CA HIS A 202 -12.61 -3.64 17.53
C HIS A 202 -12.71 -2.30 18.29
N ASP A 203 -12.06 -2.21 19.47
CA ASP A 203 -12.05 -0.99 20.29
C ASP A 203 -11.37 0.17 19.55
N ALA A 204 -10.27 -0.14 18.86
CA ALA A 204 -9.52 0.82 18.07
C ALA A 204 -9.14 0.31 16.68
N VAL A 205 -9.15 1.23 15.70
CA VAL A 205 -8.79 0.94 14.31
C VAL A 205 -7.69 1.87 13.84
N LEU A 206 -6.55 1.29 13.44
CA LEU A 206 -5.42 1.98 12.86
C LEU A 206 -5.47 1.94 11.32
N ARG A 207 -5.31 3.09 10.68
CA ARG A 207 -5.24 3.23 9.21
C ARG A 207 -4.00 4.00 8.79
N PHE A 208 -3.66 3.93 7.50
CA PHE A 208 -2.46 4.54 6.94
C PHE A 208 -2.75 5.65 5.94
N ASN A 209 -1.95 6.72 5.99
CA ASN A 209 -1.96 7.83 5.05
C ASN A 209 -3.38 8.34 4.77
N GLY A 210 -3.75 8.52 3.51
CA GLY A 210 -5.09 8.95 3.09
C GLY A 210 -6.05 7.82 2.73
N ALA A 211 -5.89 6.60 3.28
CA ALA A 211 -6.81 5.50 2.98
C ALA A 211 -8.26 5.87 3.37
N PRO A 212 -9.21 5.93 2.42
CA PRO A 212 -10.57 6.39 2.68
C PRO A 212 -11.45 5.28 3.24
N THR A 213 -12.47 5.66 4.00
CA THR A 213 -13.56 4.77 4.45
C THR A 213 -14.85 5.00 3.65
N VAL A 214 -15.13 6.25 3.27
CA VAL A 214 -16.31 6.63 2.49
C VAL A 214 -16.28 5.92 1.13
N LYS A 215 -17.39 5.29 0.77
CA LYS A 215 -17.61 4.40 -0.40
C LYS A 215 -16.97 3.00 -0.29
N PHE A 216 -16.29 2.69 0.80
CA PHE A 216 -15.62 1.40 1.02
C PHE A 216 -16.03 0.72 2.33
N GLN A 217 -17.00 1.27 3.05
CA GLN A 217 -17.36 0.87 4.42
C GLN A 217 -17.64 -0.63 4.57
N GLN A 218 -18.27 -1.25 3.57
CA GLN A 218 -18.58 -2.68 3.60
C GLN A 218 -17.30 -3.53 3.71
N ASP A 219 -16.21 -3.09 3.10
CA ASP A 219 -14.96 -3.83 3.02
C ASP A 219 -13.96 -3.40 4.09
N VAL A 220 -13.92 -2.10 4.41
CA VAL A 220 -12.85 -1.54 5.27
C VAL A 220 -13.36 -0.98 6.57
N GLY A 221 -14.67 -0.95 6.81
CA GLY A 221 -15.28 -0.38 8.01
C GLY A 221 -15.39 1.15 7.97
N THR A 222 -15.97 1.70 9.03
CA THR A 222 -16.22 3.13 9.21
C THR A 222 -15.29 3.76 10.25
N LYS A 223 -14.86 2.98 11.24
CA LYS A 223 -14.09 3.46 12.40
C LYS A 223 -12.65 3.80 12.01
N THR A 224 -12.14 4.92 12.51
CA THR A 224 -10.72 5.28 12.47
C THR A 224 -10.36 5.93 13.79
N THR A 225 -9.53 5.29 14.59
CA THR A 225 -9.07 5.79 15.89
C THR A 225 -7.68 6.41 15.78
N ILE A 226 -6.77 5.71 15.10
CA ILE A 226 -5.40 6.19 14.83
C ILE A 226 -5.18 6.21 13.32
N ARG A 227 -4.50 7.25 12.84
CA ARG A 227 -4.05 7.33 11.45
C ARG A 227 -2.55 7.62 11.40
N LEU A 228 -1.78 6.66 10.93
CA LEU A 228 -0.33 6.82 10.73
C LEU A 228 -0.06 7.39 9.34
N VAL A 229 0.57 8.57 9.28
CA VAL A 229 0.86 9.27 8.03
C VAL A 229 2.36 9.48 7.89
N ASN A 230 2.92 9.21 6.71
CA ASN A 230 4.32 9.53 6.45
C ASN A 230 4.51 11.03 6.16
N SER A 231 5.73 11.55 6.37
CA SER A 231 6.02 12.98 6.22
C SER A 231 5.80 13.50 4.79
N GLN A 232 6.11 12.70 3.75
CA GLN A 232 5.88 13.10 2.36
C GLN A 232 4.40 13.42 2.10
N ARG A 233 3.49 12.59 2.62
CA ARG A 233 2.05 12.81 2.45
C ARG A 233 1.57 14.06 3.17
N LEU A 234 2.18 14.41 4.31
CA LEU A 234 1.86 15.65 5.01
C LEU A 234 2.33 16.86 4.21
N SER A 235 3.60 16.88 3.77
CA SER A 235 4.15 17.96 2.96
C SER A 235 3.30 18.20 1.70
N ASP A 236 2.94 17.13 1.00
CA ASP A 236 2.09 17.19 -0.20
C ASP A 236 0.68 17.76 0.05
N ALA A 237 0.14 17.54 1.26
CA ALA A 237 -1.19 18.03 1.63
C ALA A 237 -1.13 19.52 2.00
N PHE A 238 -0.12 19.93 2.77
CA PHE A 238 0.13 21.33 3.09
C PHE A 238 0.38 22.16 1.83
N SER A 239 1.20 21.67 0.88
CA SER A 239 1.43 22.36 -0.40
C SER A 239 0.17 22.50 -1.26
N ARG A 240 -0.88 21.71 -0.99
CA ARG A 240 -2.18 21.77 -1.66
C ARG A 240 -3.23 22.56 -0.89
N GLY A 241 -2.86 23.23 0.20
CA GLY A 241 -3.78 24.03 1.02
C GLY A 241 -4.75 23.19 1.86
N ASN A 242 -4.52 21.89 2.00
CA ASN A 242 -5.35 21.04 2.85
C ASN A 242 -4.89 21.15 4.30
N SER A 243 -5.81 21.47 5.21
CA SER A 243 -5.57 21.30 6.63
C SER A 243 -5.58 19.81 6.96
N VAL A 244 -4.42 19.28 7.40
CA VAL A 244 -4.33 17.93 7.94
C VAL A 244 -3.92 18.05 9.39
N SER A 245 -4.84 17.73 10.30
CA SER A 245 -4.51 17.47 11.70
C SER A 245 -3.73 16.15 11.75
N ALA A 246 -2.42 16.25 11.61
CA ALA A 246 -1.51 15.13 11.75
C ALA A 246 -0.76 15.27 13.06
N LEU A 247 -1.22 14.53 14.07
CA LEU A 247 -0.36 14.22 15.19
C LEU A 247 0.63 13.13 14.74
N PHE A 248 1.74 13.00 15.46
CA PHE A 248 2.68 11.87 15.42
C PHE A 248 3.88 12.04 14.49
N ALA A 249 4.83 12.88 14.92
CA ALA A 249 6.24 12.66 14.62
C ALA A 249 6.82 11.70 15.68
N GLY A 250 7.21 10.50 15.27
CA GLY A 250 7.91 9.55 16.15
C GLY A 250 9.35 9.98 16.40
N LYS A 251 9.89 9.68 17.59
CA LYS A 251 11.32 9.83 17.87
C LYS A 251 12.09 8.77 17.09
N LEU A 252 13.04 9.19 16.25
CA LEU A 252 14.07 8.30 15.73
C LEU A 252 15.31 8.48 16.60
N HIS A 253 15.59 7.52 17.49
CA HIS A 253 16.90 7.45 18.11
C HIS A 253 17.91 7.06 17.03
N LYS A 254 18.89 7.94 16.78
CA LYS A 254 20.07 7.63 15.96
C LYS A 254 21.18 7.09 16.83
#